data_AF-A0A7Y1SPC8-F1
#
_entry.id   AF-A0A7Y1SPC8-F1
#
_cell.length_a   1.000
_cell.length_b   1.000
_cell.length_c   1.000
_cell.angle_alpha   90.00
_cell.angle_beta   90.00
_cell.angle_gamma   90.00
#
_symmetry.space_group_name_H-M   'P 1'
#
loop_
_entity.id
_entity.type
_entity.pdbx_description
1 polymer ?
#
loop_
_entity_poly.entity_id
_entity_poly.type
_entity_poly.pdbx_seq_one_letter_code
_entity_poly.pdbx_strand_id
1 'polypeptide(L)'
;MTKFTALLGAALLSLTASNAFAADVTIVKFQSNDCATCVAVDSQLNSALAMVGSQKVEEITIDSSNALKWEVSAHHAFDKNVVPQFNKWVGLTGFAAVVDSKTQRTLGCISDRTDVYKAANFIKKSAGLPHDRAVANRSSEFQCPPTYNVDPGE
;
A
#
# COMPACT_ATOMS: atom_id res chain seq x y z
N MET A 1 -57.11 -30.67 16.20
CA MET A 1 -56.56 -29.33 16.53
C MET A 1 -55.06 -29.41 16.40
N THR A 2 -54.52 -28.99 15.27
CA THR A 2 -53.09 -29.13 14.94
C THR A 2 -52.49 -27.72 14.89
N LYS A 3 -51.61 -27.41 15.84
CA LYS A 3 -50.88 -26.14 15.90
C LYS A 3 -49.63 -26.26 15.03
N PHE A 4 -49.51 -25.43 14.00
CA PHE A 4 -48.24 -25.19 13.31
C PHE A 4 -47.84 -23.73 13.51
N THR A 5 -46.87 -23.54 14.38
CA THR A 5 -46.17 -22.29 14.63
C THR A 5 -45.16 -22.08 13.50
N ALA A 6 -45.34 -21.04 12.68
CA ALA A 6 -44.38 -20.67 11.65
C ALA A 6 -43.40 -19.62 12.22
N LEU A 7 -42.12 -19.98 12.31
CA LEU A 7 -41.01 -19.10 12.71
C LEU A 7 -40.29 -18.55 11.48
N LEU A 8 -40.03 -17.23 11.55
CA LEU A 8 -38.92 -16.43 11.03
C LEU A 8 -38.35 -16.66 9.61
N GLY A 9 -38.25 -15.55 8.89
CA GLY A 9 -37.31 -15.38 7.78
C GLY A 9 -37.00 -13.90 7.54
N ALA A 10 -36.26 -13.25 8.45
CA ALA A 10 -35.70 -11.92 8.20
C ALA A 10 -34.39 -12.08 7.43
N ALA A 11 -34.43 -11.93 6.11
CA ALA A 11 -33.24 -11.89 5.27
C ALA A 11 -32.53 -10.54 5.49
N LEU A 12 -31.44 -10.55 6.25
CA LEU A 12 -30.50 -9.43 6.36
C LEU A 12 -29.68 -9.36 5.06
N LEU A 13 -30.09 -8.49 4.14
CA LEU A 13 -29.27 -8.08 3.00
C LEU A 13 -28.16 -7.16 3.51
N SER A 14 -26.96 -7.72 3.72
CA SER A 14 -25.74 -6.95 3.95
C SER A 14 -25.33 -6.23 2.66
N LEU A 15 -25.78 -4.98 2.51
CA LEU A 15 -25.28 -4.07 1.49
C LEU A 15 -23.84 -3.68 1.82
N THR A 16 -22.86 -4.33 1.21
CA THR A 16 -21.48 -3.85 1.19
C THR A 16 -21.43 -2.61 0.30
N ALA A 17 -21.40 -1.43 0.92
CA ALA A 17 -21.16 -0.17 0.22
C ALA A 17 -19.76 -0.23 -0.42
N SER A 18 -19.73 -0.53 -1.71
CA SER A 18 -18.50 -0.47 -2.51
C SER A 18 -18.21 1.00 -2.76
N ASN A 19 -17.20 1.57 -2.07
CA ASN A 19 -16.68 2.88 -2.40
C ASN A 19 -16.09 2.82 -3.81
N ALA A 20 -16.88 3.20 -4.82
CA ALA A 20 -16.48 3.20 -6.24
C ALA A 20 -15.30 4.17 -6.55
N PHE A 21 -14.83 4.90 -5.54
CA PHE A 21 -13.71 5.85 -5.61
C PHE A 21 -12.52 5.46 -4.72
N ALA A 22 -12.52 4.27 -4.11
CA ALA A 22 -11.35 3.81 -3.37
C ALA A 22 -10.20 3.53 -4.36
N ALA A 23 -8.99 3.99 -4.02
CA ALA A 23 -7.80 3.60 -4.76
C ALA A 23 -7.70 2.07 -4.77
N ASP A 24 -7.30 1.50 -5.91
CA ASP A 24 -7.07 0.06 -6.03
C ASP A 24 -5.71 -0.32 -5.42
N VAL A 25 -4.76 0.62 -5.45
CA VAL A 25 -3.40 0.46 -4.90
C VAL A 25 -3.02 1.66 -4.04
N THR A 26 -2.44 1.38 -2.88
CA THR A 26 -1.83 2.37 -1.99
C THR A 26 -0.31 2.22 -2.03
N ILE A 27 0.39 3.30 -2.34
CA ILE A 27 1.84 3.40 -2.24
C ILE A 27 2.19 3.95 -0.87
N VAL A 28 2.92 3.18 -0.07
CA VAL A 28 3.33 3.55 1.27
C VAL A 28 4.81 3.90 1.24
N LYS A 29 5.13 5.20 1.22
CA LYS A 29 6.50 5.72 1.24
C LYS A 29 7.02 5.81 2.66
N PHE A 30 8.17 5.21 2.95
CA PHE A 30 8.78 5.27 4.27
C PHE A 30 9.98 6.22 4.29
N GLN A 31 9.91 7.27 5.12
CA GLN A 31 10.91 8.34 5.14
C GLN A 31 11.31 8.80 6.56
N SER A 32 12.45 9.49 6.61
CA SER A 32 12.97 10.20 7.78
C SER A 32 13.88 11.34 7.30
N ASN A 33 14.07 12.36 8.13
CA ASN A 33 15.03 13.44 7.90
C ASN A 33 16.48 12.92 7.72
N ASP A 34 16.84 11.82 8.38
CA ASP A 34 18.20 11.25 8.36
C ASP A 34 18.38 10.15 7.30
N CYS A 35 17.44 10.05 6.37
CA CYS A 35 17.43 9.01 5.34
C CYS A 35 18.25 9.41 4.11
N ALA A 36 19.38 8.73 3.90
CA ALA A 36 20.30 9.02 2.81
C ALA A 36 19.70 8.86 1.39
N THR A 37 18.76 7.92 1.22
CA THR A 37 18.18 7.60 -0.11
C THR A 37 16.78 8.17 -0.32
N CYS A 38 16.17 8.80 0.69
CA CYS A 38 14.76 9.20 0.61
C CYS A 38 14.50 10.24 -0.47
N VAL A 39 15.44 11.17 -0.70
CA VAL A 39 15.32 12.16 -1.79
C VAL A 39 15.32 11.49 -3.16
N ALA A 40 16.17 10.48 -3.36
CA ALA A 40 16.22 9.74 -4.62
C ALA A 40 14.94 8.93 -4.85
N VAL A 41 14.47 8.24 -3.80
CA VAL A 41 13.20 7.49 -3.84
C VAL A 41 12.03 8.41 -4.14
N ASP A 42 11.95 9.57 -3.49
CA ASP A 42 10.88 10.55 -3.71
C ASP A 42 10.86 11.05 -5.16
N SER A 43 12.02 11.43 -5.70
CA SER A 43 12.14 11.86 -7.10
C SER A 43 11.71 10.78 -8.09
N GLN A 44 12.14 9.53 -7.86
CA GLN A 44 11.77 8.39 -8.70
C GLN A 44 10.28 8.08 -8.60
N LEU A 45 9.72 8.10 -7.38
CA LEU A 45 8.32 7.80 -7.15
C LEU A 45 7.42 8.86 -7.76
N ASN A 46 7.73 10.14 -7.57
CA ASN A 46 7.01 11.26 -8.17
C ASN A 46 6.98 11.14 -9.70
N SER A 47 8.12 10.80 -10.31
CA SER A 47 8.22 10.58 -11.75
C SER A 47 7.39 9.37 -12.20
N ALA A 48 7.46 8.25 -11.49
CA ALA A 48 6.69 7.05 -11.79
C ALA A 48 5.18 7.28 -11.67
N LEU A 49 4.73 7.97 -10.60
CA LEU A 49 3.33 8.32 -10.38
C LEU A 49 2.81 9.31 -11.43
N ALA A 50 3.63 10.26 -11.88
CA ALA A 50 3.29 11.12 -13.00
C ALA A 50 3.08 10.32 -14.29
N MET A 51 3.88 9.28 -14.55
CA MET A 51 3.68 8.37 -15.68
C MET A 51 2.46 7.46 -15.53
N VAL A 52 2.05 7.16 -14.28
CA VAL A 52 0.84 6.40 -13.97
C VAL A 52 -0.41 7.24 -14.23
N GLY A 53 -0.44 8.50 -13.76
CA GLY A 53 -1.46 9.49 -14.07
C GLY A 53 -2.89 9.05 -13.75
N SER A 54 -3.10 8.25 -12.68
CA SER A 54 -4.37 7.62 -12.37
C SER A 54 -4.80 7.83 -10.92
N GLN A 55 -6.09 8.12 -10.73
CA GLN A 55 -6.73 8.22 -9.41
C GLN A 55 -6.90 6.85 -8.72
N LYS A 56 -6.64 5.75 -9.43
CA LYS A 56 -6.63 4.40 -8.85
C LYS A 56 -5.44 4.13 -7.94
N VAL A 57 -4.48 5.05 -7.90
CA VAL A 57 -3.27 4.93 -7.09
C VAL A 57 -3.24 6.10 -6.12
N GLU A 58 -3.14 5.79 -4.84
CA GLU A 58 -2.95 6.78 -3.77
C GLU A 58 -1.55 6.63 -3.18
N GLU A 59 -0.89 7.75 -2.90
CA GLU A 59 0.37 7.75 -2.15
C GLU A 59 0.13 8.25 -0.72
N ILE A 60 0.74 7.56 0.24
CA ILE A 60 0.80 7.99 1.63
C ILE A 60 2.24 7.93 2.12
N THR A 61 2.57 8.82 3.04
CA THR A 61 3.91 8.92 3.61
C THR A 61 3.87 8.52 5.08
N ILE A 62 4.73 7.59 5.45
CA ILE A 62 5.07 7.22 6.82
C ILE A 62 6.40 7.90 7.15
N ASP A 63 6.33 8.93 8.00
CA ASP A 63 7.49 9.74 8.37
C ASP A 63 7.86 9.48 9.84
N SER A 64 9.03 8.87 10.05
CA SER A 64 9.55 8.53 11.36
C SER A 64 10.60 9.51 11.89
N SER A 65 10.64 10.75 11.38
CA SER A 65 11.66 11.74 11.76
C SER A 65 11.56 12.21 13.21
N ASN A 66 10.36 12.18 13.80
CA ASN A 66 10.12 12.54 15.20
C ASN A 66 8.79 11.95 15.70
N ALA A 67 8.56 12.02 17.02
CA ALA A 67 7.38 11.45 17.66
C ALA A 67 6.05 12.01 17.12
N LEU A 68 5.97 13.32 16.83
CA LEU A 68 4.75 13.92 16.30
C LEU A 68 4.42 13.38 14.90
N LYS A 69 5.42 13.34 14.01
CA LYS A 69 5.24 12.79 12.66
C LYS A 69 4.95 11.28 12.68
N TRP A 70 5.55 10.57 13.63
CA TRP A 70 5.28 9.15 13.85
C TRP A 70 3.81 8.91 14.22
N GLU A 71 3.27 9.70 15.16
CA GLU A 71 1.86 9.59 15.58
C GLU A 71 0.90 9.89 14.42
N VAL A 72 1.17 10.96 13.67
CA VAL A 72 0.40 11.29 12.45
C VAL A 72 0.47 10.14 11.43
N SER A 73 1.64 9.53 11.27
CA SER A 73 1.83 8.41 10.35
C SER A 73 1.09 7.15 10.81
N ALA A 74 1.00 6.90 12.12
CA ALA A 74 0.23 5.80 12.68
C ALA A 74 -1.28 5.97 12.40
N HIS A 75 -1.80 7.18 12.60
CA HIS A 75 -3.19 7.51 12.25
C HIS A 75 -3.46 7.36 10.76
N HIS A 76 -2.59 7.91 9.90
CA HIS A 76 -2.72 7.74 8.45
C HIS A 76 -2.66 6.28 8.02
N ALA A 77 -1.79 5.47 8.63
CA ALA A 77 -1.72 4.05 8.35
C ALA A 77 -3.02 3.33 8.71
N PHE A 78 -3.65 3.72 9.81
CA PHE A 78 -4.95 3.21 10.23
C PHE A 78 -6.05 3.61 9.23
N ASP A 79 -6.18 4.91 8.92
CA ASP A 79 -7.22 5.44 8.02
C ASP A 79 -7.13 4.85 6.61
N LYS A 80 -5.92 4.48 6.19
CA LYS A 80 -5.62 3.96 4.86
C LYS A 80 -5.47 2.45 4.81
N ASN A 81 -5.77 1.76 5.92
CA ASN A 81 -5.75 0.30 5.99
C ASN A 81 -4.38 -0.32 5.65
N VAL A 82 -3.27 0.36 6.01
CA VAL A 82 -1.89 -0.12 5.80
C VAL A 82 -1.13 -0.37 7.11
N VAL A 83 -1.87 -0.56 8.21
CA VAL A 83 -1.30 -0.91 9.53
C VAL A 83 -0.33 -2.11 9.45
N PRO A 84 -0.58 -3.18 8.67
CA PRO A 84 0.39 -4.27 8.54
C PRO A 84 1.75 -3.81 7.99
N GLN A 85 1.77 -2.89 7.02
CA GLN A 85 2.99 -2.34 6.45
C GLN A 85 3.66 -1.36 7.39
N PHE A 86 2.88 -0.51 8.06
CA PHE A 86 3.38 0.37 9.11
C PHE A 86 4.09 -0.44 10.19
N ASN A 87 3.43 -1.45 10.76
CA ASN A 87 4.02 -2.30 11.80
C ASN A 87 5.28 -2.99 11.29
N LYS A 88 5.27 -3.52 10.07
CA LYS A 88 6.41 -4.25 9.50
C LYS A 88 7.67 -3.39 9.33
N TRP A 89 7.52 -2.12 8.96
CA TRP A 89 8.65 -1.31 8.48
C TRP A 89 8.77 0.08 9.08
N VAL A 90 7.93 0.51 10.02
CA VAL A 90 8.10 1.82 10.65
C VAL A 90 9.49 1.94 11.26
N GLY A 91 10.20 3.02 10.94
CA GLY A 91 11.62 3.23 11.29
C GLY A 91 12.62 2.77 10.23
N LEU A 92 12.25 1.87 9.31
CA LEU A 92 13.02 1.58 8.10
C LEU A 92 12.61 2.53 6.98
N THR A 93 13.56 3.18 6.34
CA THR A 93 13.30 4.27 5.38
C THR A 93 14.02 4.04 4.05
N GLY A 94 13.70 4.85 3.04
CA GLY A 94 14.39 4.82 1.76
C GLY A 94 13.80 3.81 0.77
N PHE A 95 12.50 3.54 0.88
CA PHE A 95 11.76 2.74 -0.09
C PHE A 95 10.25 3.06 -0.01
N ALA A 96 9.48 2.56 -0.96
CA ALA A 96 8.02 2.61 -0.96
C ALA A 96 7.43 1.22 -1.20
N ALA A 97 6.44 0.83 -0.40
CA ALA A 97 5.71 -0.41 -0.59
C ALA A 97 4.46 -0.18 -1.46
N VAL A 98 4.24 -1.05 -2.44
CA VAL A 98 3.03 -1.07 -3.26
C VAL A 98 2.06 -2.06 -2.62
N VAL A 99 0.90 -1.58 -2.18
CA VAL A 99 -0.07 -2.34 -1.39
C VAL A 99 -1.39 -2.41 -2.13
N ASP A 100 -1.95 -3.62 -2.23
CA ASP A 100 -3.32 -3.81 -2.69
C ASP A 100 -4.28 -3.29 -1.60
N SER A 101 -5.05 -2.25 -1.91
CA SER A 101 -5.85 -1.53 -0.91
C SER A 101 -7.02 -2.36 -0.37
N LYS A 102 -7.40 -3.46 -1.04
CA LYS A 102 -8.52 -4.33 -0.64
C LYS A 102 -8.07 -5.46 0.27
N THR A 103 -6.96 -6.11 -0.07
CA THR A 103 -6.42 -7.27 0.63
C THR A 103 -5.34 -6.92 1.63
N GLN A 104 -4.89 -5.65 1.64
CA GLN A 104 -3.78 -5.16 2.45
C GLN A 104 -2.46 -5.92 2.20
N ARG A 105 -2.35 -6.62 1.07
CA ARG A 105 -1.16 -7.39 0.71
C ARG A 105 -0.14 -6.48 0.06
N THR A 106 1.10 -6.57 0.51
CA THR A 106 2.20 -5.94 -0.21
C THR A 106 2.47 -6.71 -1.51
N LEU A 107 2.39 -6.02 -2.63
CA LEU A 107 2.61 -6.54 -3.97
C LEU A 107 4.08 -6.48 -4.38
N GLY A 108 4.82 -5.51 -3.85
CA GLY A 108 6.25 -5.32 -4.06
C GLY A 108 6.71 -3.97 -3.51
N CYS A 109 8.00 -3.67 -3.66
CA CYS A 109 8.59 -2.43 -3.19
C CYS A 109 9.43 -1.76 -4.28
N ILE A 110 9.49 -0.43 -4.19
CA ILE A 110 10.27 0.46 -5.05
C ILE A 110 11.34 1.09 -4.17
N SER A 111 12.58 1.14 -4.67
CA SER A 111 13.73 1.74 -3.98
C SER A 111 14.45 2.71 -4.91
N ASP A 112 15.48 3.38 -4.41
CA ASP A 112 16.39 4.25 -5.18
C ASP A 112 17.09 3.54 -6.34
N ARG A 113 17.09 2.20 -6.36
CA ARG A 113 17.69 1.38 -7.42
C ARG A 113 16.69 0.96 -8.50
N THR A 114 15.41 1.23 -8.29
CA THR A 114 14.36 0.81 -9.22
C THR A 114 14.29 1.80 -10.38
N ASP A 115 14.40 1.31 -11.60
CA ASP A 115 14.20 2.13 -12.79
C ASP A 115 12.79 2.73 -12.82
N VAL A 116 12.68 4.03 -13.14
CA VAL A 116 11.42 4.80 -13.08
C VAL A 116 10.37 4.22 -14.03
N TYR A 117 10.76 3.84 -15.25
CA TYR A 117 9.83 3.27 -16.22
C TYR A 117 9.32 1.89 -15.76
N LYS A 118 10.20 1.10 -15.15
CA LYS A 118 9.81 -0.18 -14.54
C LYS A 118 8.89 0.00 -13.34
N ALA A 119 9.18 0.95 -12.45
CA ALA A 119 8.32 1.30 -11.32
C ALA A 119 6.92 1.70 -11.79
N ALA A 120 6.82 2.58 -12.79
CA ALA A 120 5.54 3.01 -13.36
C ALA A 120 4.74 1.83 -13.94
N ASN A 121 5.39 0.92 -14.69
CA ASN A 121 4.74 -0.27 -15.23
C ASN A 121 4.30 -1.26 -14.14
N PHE A 122 5.09 -1.41 -13.08
CA PHE A 122 4.74 -2.24 -11.93
C PHE A 122 3.52 -1.68 -11.19
N ILE A 123 3.48 -0.38 -10.94
CA ILE A 123 2.33 0.29 -10.32
C ILE A 123 1.08 0.15 -11.22
N LYS A 124 1.21 0.39 -12.53
CA LYS A 124 0.11 0.21 -13.50
C LYS A 124 -0.43 -1.22 -13.47
N LYS A 125 0.44 -2.23 -13.53
CA LYS A 125 0.04 -3.63 -13.42
C LYS A 125 -0.71 -3.89 -12.12
N SER A 126 -0.18 -3.40 -11.00
CA SER A 126 -0.74 -3.58 -9.67
C SER A 126 -2.14 -2.98 -9.54
N ALA A 127 -2.36 -1.82 -10.17
CA ALA A 127 -3.66 -1.13 -10.21
C ALA A 127 -4.60 -1.59 -11.34
N GLY A 128 -4.26 -2.66 -12.07
CA GLY A 128 -5.06 -3.15 -13.20
C GLY A 128 -5.14 -2.19 -14.39
N LEU A 129 -4.17 -1.30 -14.54
CA LEU A 129 -4.06 -0.33 -15.63
C LEU A 129 -3.30 -0.90 -16.84
N PRO A 130 -3.46 -0.33 -18.04
CA PRO A 130 -2.64 -0.69 -19.21
C PRO A 130 -1.15 -0.55 -18.91
N HIS A 131 -0.37 -1.61 -19.16
CA HIS A 131 1.05 -1.69 -18.83
C HIS A 131 1.81 -2.57 -19.82
N ASP A 132 3.14 -2.42 -19.87
CA ASP A 132 4.03 -3.35 -20.55
C ASP A 132 4.21 -4.63 -19.71
N ARG A 133 3.68 -5.75 -20.23
CA ARG A 133 3.73 -7.06 -19.57
C ARG A 133 5.14 -7.64 -19.46
N ALA A 134 6.04 -7.34 -20.40
CA ALA A 134 7.41 -7.85 -20.38
C ALA A 134 8.20 -7.22 -19.23
N VAL A 135 7.90 -5.97 -18.91
CA VAL A 135 8.53 -5.21 -17.83
C VAL A 135 7.94 -5.59 -16.47
N ALA A 136 6.61 -5.61 -16.36
CA ALA A 136 5.94 -5.73 -15.07
C ALA A 136 5.92 -7.15 -14.47
N ASN A 137 6.42 -8.17 -15.17
CA ASN A 137 6.48 -9.55 -14.69
C ASN A 137 7.80 -9.93 -14.01
N ARG A 138 8.76 -9.01 -13.90
CA ARG A 138 10.04 -9.25 -13.23
C ARG A 138 9.92 -9.04 -11.72
N SER A 139 9.27 -9.99 -11.04
CA SER A 139 8.93 -9.86 -9.61
C SER A 139 10.14 -9.69 -8.68
N SER A 140 11.30 -10.26 -9.03
CA SER A 140 12.53 -10.14 -8.23
C SER A 140 13.09 -8.72 -8.19
N GLU A 141 12.75 -7.87 -9.16
CA GLU A 141 13.21 -6.47 -9.19
C GLU A 141 12.46 -5.57 -8.20
N PHE A 142 11.33 -6.04 -7.64
CA PHE A 142 10.47 -5.31 -6.71
C PHE A 142 10.42 -5.96 -5.32
N GLN A 143 11.51 -6.64 -4.94
CA GLN A 143 11.58 -7.31 -3.65
C GLN A 143 11.60 -6.28 -2.52
N CYS A 144 10.73 -6.49 -1.53
CA CYS A 144 10.71 -5.66 -0.33
C CYS A 144 11.87 -5.99 0.61
N PRO A 145 12.34 -4.99 1.39
CA PRO A 145 13.29 -5.26 2.44
C PRO A 145 12.71 -6.27 3.45
N PRO A 146 13.57 -6.99 4.18
CA PRO A 146 13.11 -7.83 5.28
C PRO A 146 12.28 -7.02 6.26
N THR A 147 11.40 -7.70 6.99
CA THR A 147 10.66 -7.09 8.11
C THR A 147 11.67 -6.44 9.06
N TYR A 148 11.45 -5.16 9.38
CA TYR A 148 12.33 -4.41 10.27
C TYR A 148 11.92 -4.61 11.73
N ASN A 149 10.62 -4.44 12.00
CA ASN A 149 10.08 -4.71 13.33
C ASN A 149 9.57 -6.15 13.35
N VAL A 150 10.37 -7.03 13.91
CA VAL A 150 9.90 -8.31 14.40
C VAL A 150 9.39 -8.08 15.82
N ASP A 151 8.19 -8.57 16.13
CA ASP A 151 7.85 -8.78 17.52
C ASP A 151 8.80 -9.88 18.02
N PRO A 152 9.67 -9.63 19.02
CA PRO A 152 10.52 -10.68 19.57
C PRO A 152 9.75 -11.74 20.36
N GLY A 153 8.42 -11.61 20.49
CA GLY A 153 7.56 -12.50 21.25
C GLY A 153 7.06 -13.76 20.53
N GLU A 154 7.99 -14.65 20.14
CA GLU A 154 7.80 -16.12 20.17
C GLU A 154 9.09 -16.83 20.60
#